data_AF-A0A1B7L274-F1
#
_entry.id   AF-A0A1B7L274-F1
#
_cell.length_a   1.000
_cell.length_b   1.000
_cell.length_c   1.000
_cell.angle_alpha   90.00
_cell.angle_beta   90.00
_cell.angle_gamma   90.00
#
_symmetry.space_group_name_H-M   'P 1'
#
loop_
_entity.id
_entity.type
_entity.pdbx_description
1 polymer ?
#
loop_
_entity_poly.entity_id
_entity_poly.type
_entity_poly.pdbx_seq_one_letter_code
_entity_poly.pdbx_strand_id
1 'polypeptide(L)'
;MSEQGFSHQQWLERGDWEMALQQWVDSHPAQATGLCLASVLREETPPEQHAVLDEITRCFQKHDNALRWRIFNRFSLEGFGSPVGALALALFWSEGSLAPEGVEPVYPDPALVPQMLHTTMLLLAAQLNDSPVEGTRALLNRCLAWEAMSK
;
A
#
# COMPACT_ATOMS: atom_id res chain seq x y z
N MET A 1 -11.55 -9.12 27.99
CA MET A 1 -11.31 -7.73 27.54
C MET A 1 -11.59 -7.70 26.05
N SER A 2 -12.50 -6.85 25.59
CA SER A 2 -12.80 -6.72 24.16
C SER A 2 -11.58 -6.14 23.45
N GLU A 3 -11.02 -6.87 22.50
CA GLU A 3 -9.79 -6.50 21.77
C GLU A 3 -9.98 -5.30 20.80
N GLN A 4 -11.17 -4.70 20.77
CA GLN A 4 -11.60 -3.62 19.87
C GLN A 4 -11.04 -2.22 20.20
N GLY A 5 -9.95 -2.11 20.97
CA GLY A 5 -9.41 -0.82 21.40
C GLY A 5 -7.90 -0.76 21.60
N PHE A 6 -7.16 -1.79 21.19
CA PHE A 6 -5.70 -1.76 21.28
C PHE A 6 -5.12 -0.84 20.20
N SER A 7 -4.12 -0.03 20.52
CA SER A 7 -3.31 0.70 19.53
C SER A 7 -2.33 -0.25 18.84
N HIS A 8 -1.78 0.16 17.68
CA HIS A 8 -0.75 -0.62 16.99
C HIS A 8 0.44 -0.97 17.89
N GLN A 9 0.82 -0.08 18.81
CA GLN A 9 1.90 -0.34 19.77
C GLN A 9 1.55 -1.48 20.73
N GLN A 10 0.31 -1.50 21.23
CA GLN A 10 -0.13 -2.55 22.16
C GLN A 10 -0.22 -3.92 21.47
N TRP A 11 -0.57 -3.96 20.19
CA TRP A 11 -0.49 -5.19 19.39
C TRP A 11 0.95 -5.67 19.22
N LEU A 12 1.88 -4.75 18.92
CA LEU A 12 3.30 -5.07 18.77
C LEU A 12 3.96 -5.54 20.08
N GLU A 13 3.58 -4.98 21.22
CA GLU A 13 4.06 -5.43 22.54
C GLU A 13 3.65 -6.87 22.86
N ARG A 14 2.50 -7.31 22.32
CA ARG A 14 2.02 -8.70 22.43
C ARG A 14 2.60 -9.64 21.38
N GLY A 15 3.34 -9.11 20.41
CA GLY A 15 3.84 -9.87 19.27
C GLY A 15 2.81 -10.08 18.15
N ASP A 16 1.64 -9.48 18.25
CA ASP A 16 0.52 -9.62 17.30
C ASP A 16 0.70 -8.63 16.11
N TRP A 17 1.82 -8.73 15.41
CA TRP A 17 2.23 -7.78 14.36
C TRP A 17 1.28 -7.76 13.15
N GLU A 18 0.66 -8.89 12.79
CA GLU A 18 -0.36 -8.95 11.73
C GLU A 18 -1.58 -8.10 12.07
N MET A 19 -2.04 -8.16 13.33
CA MET A 19 -3.15 -7.34 13.81
C MET A 19 -2.81 -5.85 13.78
N ALA A 20 -1.56 -5.48 14.09
CA ALA A 20 -1.10 -4.11 13.99
C ALA A 20 -1.14 -3.57 12.55
N LEU A 21 -0.75 -4.39 11.55
CA LEU A 21 -0.82 -4.05 10.14
C LEU A 21 -2.25 -3.98 9.63
N GLN A 22 -3.09 -4.97 9.96
CA GLN A 22 -4.49 -5.00 9.58
C GLN A 22 -5.24 -3.78 10.12
N GLN A 23 -5.02 -3.47 11.40
CA GLN A 23 -5.60 -2.28 12.02
C GLN A 23 -5.20 -1.00 11.26
N TRP A 24 -3.97 -0.90 10.76
CA TRP A 24 -3.52 0.29 10.05
C TRP A 24 -4.35 0.50 8.78
N VAL A 25 -4.50 -0.57 7.99
CA VAL A 25 -5.30 -0.55 6.76
C VAL A 25 -6.77 -0.23 7.05
N ASP A 26 -7.33 -0.81 8.11
CA ASP A 26 -8.73 -0.58 8.49
C ASP A 26 -8.99 0.85 9.02
N SER A 27 -7.96 1.49 9.59
CA SER A 27 -8.09 2.81 10.22
C SER A 27 -7.83 3.98 9.27
N HIS A 28 -7.37 3.73 8.03
CA HIS A 28 -6.97 4.76 7.08
C HIS A 28 -7.64 4.58 5.71
N PRO A 29 -8.01 5.67 5.01
CA PRO A 29 -8.47 5.59 3.63
C PRO A 29 -7.41 4.94 2.72
N ALA A 30 -7.85 4.13 1.76
CA ALA A 30 -6.96 3.45 0.82
C ALA A 30 -5.98 4.40 0.11
N GLN A 31 -6.45 5.60 -0.27
CA GLN A 31 -5.63 6.65 -0.86
C GLN A 31 -4.50 7.11 0.08
N ALA A 32 -4.81 7.35 1.35
CA ALA A 32 -3.81 7.80 2.34
C ALA A 32 -2.79 6.69 2.61
N THR A 33 -3.25 5.44 2.76
CA THR A 33 -2.37 4.27 2.92
C THR A 33 -1.47 4.09 1.69
N GLY A 34 -2.02 4.21 0.49
CA GLY A 34 -1.26 4.11 -0.77
C GLY A 34 -0.19 5.20 -0.91
N LEU A 35 -0.51 6.44 -0.52
CA LEU A 35 0.45 7.55 -0.52
C LEU A 35 1.55 7.37 0.54
N CYS A 36 1.22 6.91 1.75
CA CYS A 36 2.25 6.55 2.74
C CYS A 36 3.20 5.50 2.15
N LEU A 37 2.65 4.39 1.64
CA LEU A 37 3.44 3.29 1.15
C LEU A 37 4.34 3.69 -0.02
N ALA A 38 3.85 4.54 -0.93
CA ALA A 38 4.67 5.08 -2.00
C ALA A 38 5.85 5.91 -1.47
N SER A 39 5.62 6.71 -0.41
CA SER A 39 6.68 7.49 0.25
C SER A 39 7.72 6.60 0.90
N VAL A 40 7.30 5.60 1.71
CA VAL A 40 8.24 4.69 2.38
C VAL A 40 9.00 3.84 1.37
N LEU A 41 8.33 3.34 0.32
CA LEU A 41 8.99 2.58 -0.74
C LEU A 41 10.03 3.41 -1.48
N ARG A 42 9.84 4.72 -1.61
CA ARG A 42 10.84 5.58 -2.25
C ARG A 42 12.14 5.63 -1.45
N GLU A 43 12.06 5.59 -0.12
CA GLU A 43 13.23 5.56 0.76
C GLU A 43 13.97 4.21 0.68
N GLU A 44 13.22 3.12 0.50
CA GLU A 44 13.75 1.75 0.58
C GLU A 44 14.13 1.13 -0.78
N THR A 45 13.65 1.69 -1.89
CA THR A 45 13.91 1.15 -3.21
C THR A 45 15.02 1.88 -3.95
N PRO A 46 15.74 1.20 -4.86
CA PRO A 46 16.74 1.81 -5.72
C PRO A 46 16.17 2.96 -6.59
N PRO A 47 17.00 3.95 -6.98
CA PRO A 47 16.56 5.11 -7.78
C PRO A 47 15.82 4.77 -9.08
N GLU A 48 16.06 3.60 -9.67
CA GLU A 48 15.39 3.13 -10.88
C GLU A 48 13.88 2.93 -10.68
N GLN A 49 13.43 2.72 -9.44
CA GLN A 49 12.02 2.57 -9.09
C GLN A 49 11.35 3.89 -8.68
N HIS A 50 12.13 4.95 -8.45
CA HIS A 50 11.61 6.24 -7.96
C HIS A 50 10.64 6.88 -8.95
N ALA A 51 10.92 6.78 -10.24
CA ALA A 51 10.03 7.32 -11.28
C ALA A 51 8.63 6.68 -11.24
N VAL A 52 8.53 5.36 -11.03
CA VAL A 52 7.22 4.70 -10.97
C VAL A 52 6.50 4.98 -9.65
N LEU A 53 7.23 5.17 -8.55
CA LEU A 53 6.64 5.58 -7.27
C LEU A 53 6.09 7.01 -7.33
N ASP A 54 6.75 7.91 -8.06
CA ASP A 54 6.22 9.26 -8.34
C ASP A 54 4.94 9.21 -9.19
N GLU A 55 4.89 8.31 -10.16
CA GLU A 55 3.69 8.07 -10.97
C GLU A 55 2.53 7.50 -10.14
N ILE A 56 2.79 6.51 -9.28
CA ILE A 56 1.81 5.94 -8.35
C ILE A 56 1.26 7.03 -7.43
N THR A 57 2.14 7.85 -6.84
CA THR A 57 1.76 8.98 -5.98
C THR A 57 0.85 9.95 -6.71
N ARG A 58 1.22 10.33 -7.95
CA ARG A 58 0.40 11.20 -8.79
C ARG A 58 -0.95 10.60 -9.11
N CYS A 59 -1.02 9.30 -9.40
CA CYS A 59 -2.28 8.61 -9.66
C CYS A 59 -3.21 8.66 -8.45
N PHE A 60 -2.72 8.31 -7.26
CA PHE A 60 -3.51 8.42 -6.03
C PHE A 60 -4.02 9.85 -5.77
N GLN A 61 -3.28 10.89 -6.17
CA GLN A 61 -3.69 12.28 -5.96
C GLN A 61 -4.66 12.84 -7.02
N LYS A 62 -4.50 12.44 -8.28
CA LYS A 62 -5.13 13.11 -9.43
C LYS A 62 -6.08 12.22 -10.25
N HIS A 63 -6.22 10.94 -9.91
CA HIS A 63 -7.12 10.00 -10.58
C HIS A 63 -6.87 9.91 -12.10
N ASP A 64 -5.60 9.84 -12.51
CA ASP A 64 -5.21 9.73 -13.92
C ASP A 64 -5.36 8.29 -14.42
N ASN A 65 -6.46 8.03 -15.12
CA ASN A 65 -6.80 6.69 -15.62
C ASN A 65 -5.81 6.14 -16.65
N ALA A 66 -5.29 6.99 -17.55
CA ALA A 66 -4.33 6.56 -18.57
C ALA A 66 -3.01 6.14 -17.92
N LEU A 67 -2.56 6.90 -16.91
CA LEU A 67 -1.40 6.56 -16.11
C LEU A 67 -1.62 5.29 -15.29
N ARG A 68 -2.80 5.13 -14.67
CA ARG A 68 -3.18 3.92 -13.90
C ARG A 68 -3.01 2.66 -14.74
N TRP A 69 -3.53 2.67 -15.97
CA TRP A 69 -3.37 1.56 -16.92
C TRP A 69 -1.92 1.34 -17.35
N ARG A 70 -1.15 2.41 -17.57
CA ARG A 70 0.28 2.31 -17.91
C ARG A 70 1.09 1.63 -16.81
N ILE A 71 0.85 2.00 -15.55
CA ILE A 71 1.49 1.39 -14.39
C ILE A 71 1.13 -0.10 -14.31
N PHE A 72 -0.16 -0.44 -14.44
CA PHE A 72 -0.61 -1.83 -14.42
C PHE A 72 0.04 -2.68 -15.52
N ASN A 73 0.08 -2.18 -16.76
CA ASN A 73 0.69 -2.91 -17.88
C ASN A 73 2.19 -3.11 -17.72
N ARG A 74 2.89 -2.22 -17.02
CA ARG A 74 4.30 -2.43 -16.69
C ARG A 74 4.47 -3.62 -15.74
N PHE A 75 3.72 -3.63 -14.64
CA PHE A 75 3.82 -4.69 -13.62
C PHE A 75 3.14 -6.01 -14.02
N SER A 76 2.26 -6.02 -15.02
CA SER A 76 1.77 -7.29 -15.61
C SER A 76 2.87 -8.04 -16.37
N LEU A 77 3.93 -7.34 -16.80
CA LEU A 77 5.12 -7.93 -17.42
C LEU A 77 6.23 -8.22 -16.40
N GLU A 78 6.45 -7.31 -15.45
CA GLU A 78 7.52 -7.42 -14.43
C GLU A 78 7.12 -8.30 -13.23
N GLY A 79 5.81 -8.48 -13.00
CA GLY A 79 5.22 -9.22 -11.89
C GLY A 79 4.80 -8.33 -10.70
N PHE A 80 3.80 -8.81 -9.94
CA PHE A 80 3.25 -8.11 -8.78
C PHE A 80 3.80 -8.59 -7.42
N GLY A 81 4.84 -9.43 -7.43
CA GLY A 81 5.39 -10.06 -6.21
C GLY A 81 6.29 -9.17 -5.35
N SER A 82 6.67 -7.98 -5.83
CA SER A 82 7.43 -7.00 -5.06
C SER A 82 6.49 -6.03 -4.33
N PRO A 83 6.93 -5.33 -3.27
CA PRO A 83 6.12 -4.30 -2.64
C PRO A 83 5.62 -3.21 -3.62
N VAL A 84 6.47 -2.77 -4.55
CA VAL A 84 6.06 -1.77 -5.56
C VAL A 84 5.03 -2.34 -6.53
N GLY A 85 5.20 -3.60 -6.94
CA GLY A 85 4.20 -4.30 -7.77
C GLY A 85 2.87 -4.48 -7.06
N ALA A 86 2.88 -4.92 -5.80
CA ALA A 86 1.67 -5.03 -4.98
C ALA A 86 0.97 -3.68 -4.83
N LEU A 87 1.71 -2.59 -4.58
CA LEU A 87 1.15 -1.25 -4.50
C LEU A 87 0.54 -0.80 -5.84
N ALA A 88 1.21 -1.09 -6.96
CA ALA A 88 0.70 -0.81 -8.30
C ALA A 88 -0.62 -1.54 -8.58
N LEU A 89 -0.76 -2.78 -8.11
CA LEU A 89 -2.00 -3.55 -8.25
C LEU A 89 -3.11 -3.01 -7.35
N ALA A 90 -2.80 -2.62 -6.12
CA ALA A 90 -3.73 -1.94 -5.22
C ALA A 90 -4.28 -0.64 -5.85
N LEU A 91 -3.39 0.17 -6.46
CA LEU A 91 -3.77 1.38 -7.19
C LEU A 91 -4.67 1.06 -8.40
N PHE A 92 -4.35 0.01 -9.15
CA PHE A 92 -5.15 -0.37 -10.31
C PHE A 92 -6.57 -0.74 -9.88
N TRP A 93 -6.73 -1.43 -8.76
CA TRP A 93 -8.04 -1.79 -8.21
C TRP A 93 -8.74 -0.68 -7.42
N SER A 94 -8.02 0.36 -6.97
CA SER A 94 -8.65 1.40 -6.16
C SER A 94 -9.60 2.29 -6.95
N GLU A 95 -9.47 2.34 -8.28
CA GLU A 95 -10.15 3.32 -9.10
C GLU A 95 -10.52 2.80 -10.48
N GLY A 96 -11.67 3.26 -10.98
CA GLY A 96 -12.06 3.08 -12.38
C GLY A 96 -12.41 1.65 -12.78
N SER A 97 -12.63 1.48 -14.08
CA SER A 97 -12.96 0.20 -14.69
C SER A 97 -11.70 -0.65 -14.91
N LEU A 98 -11.80 -1.96 -14.66
CA LEU A 98 -10.84 -2.99 -15.08
C LEU A 98 -11.01 -3.39 -16.55
N ALA A 99 -12.11 -2.98 -17.18
CA ALA A 99 -12.31 -3.18 -18.61
C ALA A 99 -11.61 -2.06 -19.40
N PRO A 100 -10.99 -2.37 -20.56
CA PRO A 100 -10.46 -1.37 -21.46
C PRO A 100 -11.53 -0.36 -21.91
N GLU A 101 -11.08 0.79 -22.38
CA GLU A 101 -11.98 1.80 -22.95
C GLU A 101 -12.78 1.23 -24.13
N GLY A 102 -14.07 1.57 -24.18
CA GLY A 102 -15.00 1.07 -25.20
C GLY A 102 -15.61 -0.30 -24.92
N VAL A 103 -15.26 -0.93 -23.79
CA VAL A 103 -15.90 -2.15 -23.28
C VAL A 103 -16.79 -1.80 -22.07
N GLU A 104 -17.82 -2.60 -21.83
CA GLU A 104 -18.68 -2.46 -20.65
C GLU A 104 -17.82 -2.40 -19.36
N PRO A 105 -18.00 -1.38 -18.51
CA PRO A 105 -17.21 -1.23 -17.30
C PRO A 105 -17.31 -2.43 -16.36
N VAL A 106 -16.17 -2.87 -15.84
CA VAL A 106 -16.07 -3.91 -14.81
C VAL A 106 -15.34 -3.33 -13.62
N TYR A 107 -15.92 -3.41 -12.44
CA TYR A 107 -15.32 -2.87 -11.23
C TYR A 107 -14.74 -4.00 -10.36
N PRO A 108 -13.61 -3.77 -9.68
CA PRO A 108 -13.04 -4.76 -8.77
C PRO A 108 -13.95 -4.96 -7.56
N ASP A 109 -13.86 -6.12 -6.92
CA ASP A 109 -14.42 -6.33 -5.60
C ASP A 109 -13.78 -5.32 -4.61
N PRO A 110 -14.59 -4.52 -3.89
CA PRO A 110 -14.08 -3.52 -2.95
C PRO A 110 -13.14 -4.06 -1.87
N ALA A 111 -13.22 -5.35 -1.53
CA ALA A 111 -12.35 -5.99 -0.56
C ALA A 111 -10.90 -6.18 -1.06
N LEU A 112 -10.66 -6.13 -2.38
CA LEU A 112 -9.33 -6.40 -2.95
C LEU A 112 -8.31 -5.31 -2.65
N VAL A 113 -8.75 -4.05 -2.60
CA VAL A 113 -7.88 -2.90 -2.35
C VAL A 113 -7.26 -2.97 -0.96
N PRO A 114 -8.04 -3.05 0.15
CA PRO A 114 -7.45 -3.17 1.48
C PRO A 114 -6.60 -4.44 1.63
N GLN A 115 -7.00 -5.57 1.03
CA GLN A 115 -6.18 -6.79 1.05
C GLN A 115 -4.82 -6.59 0.37
N MET A 116 -4.78 -5.90 -0.77
CA MET A 116 -3.53 -5.67 -1.49
C MET A 116 -2.65 -4.60 -0.83
N LEU A 117 -3.26 -3.58 -0.20
CA LEU A 117 -2.52 -2.63 0.64
C LEU A 117 -1.91 -3.33 1.86
N HIS A 118 -2.66 -4.20 2.55
CA HIS A 118 -2.14 -5.03 3.63
C HIS A 118 -0.97 -5.90 3.15
N THR A 119 -1.12 -6.55 1.99
CA THR A 119 -0.06 -7.36 1.37
C THR A 119 1.19 -6.51 1.10
N THR A 120 1.02 -5.29 0.57
CA THR A 120 2.13 -4.36 0.35
C THR A 120 2.85 -4.03 1.65
N MET A 121 2.11 -3.73 2.72
CA MET A 121 2.68 -3.46 4.05
C MET A 121 3.45 -4.66 4.58
N LEU A 122 2.92 -5.88 4.41
CA LEU A 122 3.53 -7.12 4.87
C LEU A 122 4.88 -7.36 4.15
N LEU A 123 4.89 -7.23 2.82
CA LEU A 123 6.11 -7.37 2.02
C LEU A 123 7.16 -6.32 2.40
N LEU A 124 6.73 -5.07 2.65
CA LEU A 124 7.64 -4.00 3.05
C LEU A 124 8.18 -4.17 4.48
N ALA A 125 7.34 -4.57 5.44
CA ALA A 125 7.76 -4.88 6.80
C ALA A 125 8.83 -5.98 6.82
N ALA A 126 8.62 -7.04 6.02
CA ALA A 126 9.60 -8.12 5.86
C ALA A 126 10.92 -7.68 5.20
N GLN A 127 10.93 -6.61 4.40
CA GLN A 127 12.16 -6.04 3.84
C GLN A 127 12.91 -5.16 4.85
N LEU A 128 12.20 -4.50 5.75
CA LEU A 128 12.78 -3.61 6.74
C LEU A 128 13.50 -4.35 7.87
N ASN A 129 13.07 -5.58 8.19
CA ASN A 129 13.69 -6.38 9.24
C ASN A 129 13.34 -7.86 9.15
N ASP A 130 14.27 -8.73 9.58
CA ASP A 130 14.04 -10.17 9.69
C ASP A 130 13.06 -10.56 10.82
N SER A 131 12.89 -9.69 11.83
CA SER A 131 11.87 -9.86 12.88
C SER A 131 10.55 -9.22 12.42
N PRO A 132 9.45 -9.99 12.31
CA PRO A 132 8.16 -9.43 11.90
C PRO A 132 7.68 -8.27 12.78
N VAL A 133 7.90 -8.36 14.09
CA VAL A 133 7.52 -7.30 15.04
C VAL A 133 8.34 -6.02 14.81
N GLU A 134 9.66 -6.15 14.60
CA GLU A 134 10.53 -4.98 14.38
C GLU A 134 10.31 -4.37 13.00
N GLY A 135 10.09 -5.20 11.97
CA GLY A 135 9.76 -4.75 10.62
C GLY A 135 8.44 -3.97 10.58
N THR A 136 7.40 -4.51 11.21
CA THR A 136 6.12 -3.81 11.35
C THR A 136 6.28 -2.53 12.16
N ARG A 137 7.02 -2.54 13.28
CA ARG A 137 7.28 -1.33 14.07
C ARG A 137 7.97 -0.25 13.24
N ALA A 138 9.01 -0.62 12.48
CA ALA A 138 9.74 0.30 11.62
C ALA A 138 8.81 0.91 10.55
N LEU A 139 7.99 0.08 9.89
CA LEU A 139 7.04 0.54 8.88
C LEU A 139 6.01 1.51 9.48
N LEU A 140 5.35 1.13 10.57
CA LEU A 140 4.28 1.94 11.16
C LEU A 140 4.82 3.28 11.69
N ASN A 141 6.02 3.31 12.26
CA ASN A 141 6.65 4.56 12.69
C ASN A 141 6.86 5.53 11.52
N ARG A 142 7.27 5.02 10.35
CA ARG A 142 7.42 5.85 9.14
C ARG A 142 6.08 6.32 8.60
N CYS A 143 5.06 5.48 8.62
CA CYS A 143 3.73 5.92 8.20
C CYS A 143 3.11 6.95 9.14
N LEU A 144 3.30 6.83 10.45
CA LEU A 144 2.91 7.86 11.41
C LEU A 144 3.65 9.18 11.17
N ALA A 145 4.96 9.12 10.89
CA ALA A 145 5.75 10.31 10.55
C ALA A 145 5.25 10.97 9.26
N TRP A 146 4.99 10.19 8.21
CA TRP A 146 4.41 10.67 6.96
C TRP A 146 3.04 11.34 7.17
N GLU A 147 2.18 10.72 7.99
CA GLU A 147 0.85 11.27 8.29
C GLU A 147 0.95 12.62 9.01
N ALA A 148 1.89 12.77 9.95
CA ALA A 148 2.14 14.02 10.67
C ALA A 148 2.65 15.14 9.75
N MET A 149 3.34 14.82 8.66
CA MET A 149 3.84 15.78 7.67
C MET A 149 2.82 16.14 6.59
N SER A 150 1.77 15.32 6.44
CA SER A 150 0.77 15.46 5.37
C SER A 150 -0.53 16.17 5.84
N LYS A 151 -0.60 16.55 7.12
CA LYS A 151 -1.65 17.35 7.75
C LYS A 151 -1.28 18.82 7.77
#